data_AF-A0A954LHK1-F1
#
_entry.id   AF-A0A954LHK1-F1
#
_cell.length_a   1.000
_cell.length_b   1.000
_cell.length_c   1.000
_cell.angle_alpha   90.00
_cell.angle_beta   90.00
_cell.angle_gamma   90.00
#
_symmetry.space_group_name_H-M   'P 1'
#
loop_
_entity.id
_entity.type
_entity.pdbx_description
1 polymer ?
#
loop_
_entity_poly.entity_id
_entity_poly.type
_entity_poly.pdbx_seq_one_letter_code
_entity_poly.pdbx_strand_id
1 'polypeptide(L)' 'RDKCDDYRAAVNEMVLRTGSEFAPWHLVPSEDKHYARVFVLNALCDSIKSALGEE' A
#
# COMPACT_ATOMS: atom_id res chain seq x y z
N ARG A 1 3.05 15.38 18.64
CA ARG A 1 2.40 14.51 17.62
C ARG A 1 1.76 15.42 16.56
N ASP A 2 2.40 16.55 16.29
CA ASP A 2 1.68 17.80 15.93
C ASP A 2 1.75 18.10 14.43
N LYS A 3 2.42 17.22 13.67
CA LYS A 3 2.61 17.32 12.22
C LYS A 3 1.74 16.33 11.45
N CYS A 4 0.66 15.82 12.05
CA CYS A 4 -0.15 14.76 11.44
C CYS A 4 -0.71 15.20 10.07
N ASP A 5 -1.16 16.45 9.96
CA ASP A 5 -1.70 17.00 8.72
C ASP A 5 -0.61 17.21 7.65
N ASP A 6 0.58 17.69 8.04
CA ASP A 6 1.72 17.81 7.12
C ASP A 6 2.11 16.46 6.51
N TYR A 7 2.21 15.42 7.34
CA TYR A 7 2.50 14.06 6.86
C TYR A 7 1.38 13.51 5.97
N ARG A 8 0.12 13.81 6.28
CA ARG A 8 -1.01 13.39 5.44
C ARG A 8 -0.93 14.04 4.05
N ALA A 9 -0.63 15.33 3.98
CA ALA A 9 -0.43 16.03 2.71
C ALA A 9 0.76 15.46 1.92
N ALA A 10 1.90 15.25 2.58
CA ALA A 10 3.10 14.68 1.95
C ALA A 10 2.88 13.26 1.42
N VAL A 11 2.18 12.39 2.17
CA VAL A 11 1.86 11.03 1.73
C VAL A 11 0.90 11.05 0.54
N ASN A 12 -0.12 11.91 0.53
CA ASN A 12 -1.02 12.05 -0.61
C ASN A 12 -0.26 12.46 -1.88
N GLU A 13 0.65 13.44 -1.76
CA GLU A 13 1.48 13.86 -2.88
C GLU A 13 2.42 12.75 -3.36
N MET A 14 3.05 12.02 -2.43
CA MET A 14 3.92 10.89 -2.74
C MET A 14 3.16 9.82 -3.53
N VAL A 15 1.99 9.39 -3.06
CA VAL A 15 1.18 8.35 -3.73
C VAL A 15 0.76 8.80 -5.12
N LEU A 16 0.33 10.06 -5.27
CA LEU A 16 -0.08 10.61 -6.56
C LEU A 16 1.08 10.67 -7.57
N ARG A 17 2.28 11.07 -7.12
CA ARG A 17 3.44 11.28 -8.02
C ARG A 17 4.22 10.00 -8.32
N THR A 18 4.14 8.99 -7.46
CA THR A 18 5.01 7.81 -7.53
C THR A 18 4.27 6.48 -7.66
N GLY A 19 2.94 6.47 -7.58
CA GLY A 19 2.12 5.30 -7.90
C GLY A 19 2.02 5.10 -9.41
N SER A 20 2.91 4.29 -9.98
CA SER A 20 2.88 3.93 -11.40
C SER A 20 2.25 2.55 -11.61
N GLU A 21 1.89 2.23 -12.85
CA GLU A 21 1.32 0.93 -13.22
C GLU A 21 2.26 -0.24 -12.88
N PHE A 22 3.57 -0.07 -13.08
CA PHE A 22 4.56 -1.11 -12.80
C PHE A 22 5.00 -1.17 -11.32
N ALA A 23 4.67 -0.16 -10.52
CA ALA A 23 5.01 -0.06 -9.10
C ALA A 23 3.90 0.66 -8.32
N PRO A 24 2.73 0.04 -8.13
CA PRO A 24 1.60 0.67 -7.47
C PRO A 24 1.81 0.78 -5.95
N TRP A 25 1.30 1.86 -5.36
CA TRP A 25 1.17 1.98 -3.90
C TRP A 25 -0.12 1.30 -3.41
N HIS A 26 -0.02 0.51 -2.33
CA HIS A 26 -1.18 -0.08 -1.66
C HIS A 26 -1.49 0.65 -0.35
N LEU A 27 -2.70 1.18 -0.21
CA LEU A 27 -3.16 1.77 1.06
C LEU A 27 -3.69 0.68 1.99
N VAL A 28 -3.04 0.47 3.13
CA VAL A 28 -3.37 -0.59 4.09
C VAL A 28 -4.20 -0.02 5.25
N PRO A 29 -5.47 -0.43 5.42
CA PRO A 29 -6.24 -0.12 6.63
C PRO A 29 -5.57 -0.78 7.85
N SER A 30 -5.06 0.04 8.77
CA SER A 30 -4.18 -0.43 9.86
C SER A 30 -4.71 -0.21 11.28
N GLU A 31 -5.96 0.23 11.41
CA GLU A 31 -6.61 0.35 12.72
C GLU A 31 -6.70 -1.01 13.43
N ASP A 32 -7.07 -2.07 12.71
CA ASP A 32 -6.94 -3.47 13.16
C ASP A 32 -5.64 -4.09 12.62
N LYS A 33 -4.74 -4.47 13.53
CA LYS A 33 -3.43 -5.05 13.19
C LYS A 33 -3.52 -6.47 12.62
N HIS A 34 -4.49 -7.28 13.04
CA HIS A 34 -4.67 -8.63 12.50
C HIS A 34 -5.14 -8.55 11.05
N TYR A 35 -6.10 -7.66 10.79
CA TYR A 35 -6.57 -7.40 9.43
C TYR A 35 -5.42 -6.88 8.54
N ALA A 36 -4.69 -5.86 8.99
CA ALA A 36 -3.61 -5.24 8.21
C ALA A 36 -2.53 -6.25 7.78
N ARG A 37 -2.18 -7.19 8.66
CA ARG A 37 -1.19 -8.25 8.35
C ARG A 37 -1.67 -9.17 7.25
N VAL A 38 -2.92 -9.63 7.33
CA VAL A 38 -3.51 -10.51 6.31
C VAL A 38 -3.64 -9.77 4.99
N PHE A 39 -4.08 -8.51 5.01
CA PHE A 39 -4.17 -7.66 3.81
C PHE A 39 -2.82 -7.56 3.09
N VAL A 40 -1.74 -7.25 3.82
CA VAL A 40 -0.39 -7.13 3.25
C VAL A 40 0.09 -8.46 2.67
N LEU A 41 -0.10 -9.58 3.38
CA LEU A 41 0.32 -10.89 2.90
C LEU A 41 -0.43 -11.30 1.62
N ASN A 42 -1.75 -11.06 1.55
CA ASN A 42 -2.53 -11.34 0.35
C ASN A 42 -2.05 -10.50 -0.83
N ALA A 43 -1.92 -9.18 -0.67
CA ALA A 43 -1.45 -8.30 -1.74
C ALA A 43 -0.04 -8.70 -2.26
N LEU A 44 0.85 -9.12 -1.35
CA LEU A 44 2.17 -9.61 -1.73
C LEU A 44 2.09 -10.93 -2.52
N CYS A 45 1.32 -11.91 -2.03
CA CYS A 45 1.14 -13.18 -2.72
C CYS A 45 0.53 -12.99 -4.11
N ASP A 46 -0.49 -12.14 -4.23
CA ASP A 46 -1.15 -11.85 -5.51
C ASP A 46 -0.19 -11.19 -6.51
N SER A 47 0.64 -10.25 -6.03
CA SER A 47 1.67 -9.62 -6.86
C SER A 47 2.72 -10.63 -7.36
N ILE A 48 3.16 -11.55 -6.49
CA ILE A 48 4.12 -12.60 -6.86
C ILE A 48 3.51 -13.56 -7.89
N LYS A 49 2.27 -14.03 -7.66
CA LYS A 49 1.57 -14.91 -8.60
C LYS A 49 1.39 -14.27 -9.97
N SER A 50 0.94 -13.01 -10.00
CA SER A 50 0.82 -12.23 -11.22
C SER A 50 2.15 -12.11 -11.97
N ALA A 51 3.25 -11.87 -11.26
CA ALA A 51 4.60 -11.82 -11.85
C ALA A 51 5.08 -13.18 -12.38
N LEU A 52 4.61 -14.29 -11.81
CA LEU A 52 4.90 -15.65 -12.27
C LEU A 52 3.95 -16.13 -13.39
N GLY A 53 2.88 -15.38 -13.68
CA GLY A 53 1.84 -15.78 -14.64
C GLY A 53 0.89 -16.86 -14.09
N GLU A 54 0.83 -17.02 -12.77
CA GLU A 54 -0.14 -17.87 -12.09
C GLU A 54 -1.38 -17.02 -11.78
N GLU A 55 -2.54 -17.37 -12.36
CA GLU A 55 -3.86 -16.77 -11.99
C GLU A 55 -4.39 -17.37 -10.67
#